data_AF-A0A6A4UXB5-F1
#
_entry.id   AF-A0A6A4UXB5-F1
#
_cell.length_a   1.000
_cell.length_b   1.000
_cell.length_c   1.000
_cell.angle_alpha   90.00
_cell.angle_beta   90.00
_cell.angle_gamma   90.00
#
_symmetry.space_group_name_H-M   'P 1'
#
loop_
_entity.id
_entity.type
_entity.pdbx_description
1 polymer ?
#
loop_
_entity_poly.entity_id
_entity_poly.type
_entity_poly.pdbx_seq_one_letter_code
_entity_poly.pdbx_strand_id
1 'polypeptide(L)'
;MLTLSQHSFTPSVPRTQRCGAGLTLGEAVFARVSRLDSELCAQLSGMLLEMPPLRLARLLQDEGRLREAVATARAEYLRYTGASQAAAAAAAGTTAPVPATREELADRLFAALHEQHPQLAGRLTGMLLELPEPELTELLDDRERLTLRTEQALRALGR
;
A
#
# COMPACT_ATOMS: atom_id res chain seq x y z
N MET A 1 11.98 42.14 -6.74
CA MET A 1 10.95 41.14 -7.07
C MET A 1 11.44 40.30 -8.24
N LEU A 2 12.29 39.31 -7.98
CA LEU A 2 12.68 38.26 -8.92
C LEU A 2 12.96 37.01 -8.09
N THR A 3 11.98 36.11 -8.03
CA THR A 3 12.10 34.79 -7.40
C THR A 3 12.80 33.85 -8.37
N LEU A 4 14.07 33.56 -8.12
CA LEU A 4 14.80 32.46 -8.74
C LEU A 4 15.06 31.43 -7.65
N SER A 5 14.33 30.31 -7.66
CA SER A 5 14.74 29.13 -6.88
C SER A 5 14.26 27.85 -7.56
N GLN A 6 15.18 27.29 -8.34
CA GLN A 6 15.57 25.87 -8.34
C GLN A 6 14.44 24.85 -8.20
N HIS A 7 14.07 24.22 -9.31
CA HIS A 7 13.74 22.80 -9.32
C HIS A 7 14.62 22.09 -10.34
N SER A 8 15.65 21.44 -9.82
CA SER A 8 16.37 20.35 -10.46
C SER A 8 15.37 19.25 -10.81
N PHE A 9 15.03 19.12 -12.08
CA PHE A 9 14.46 17.88 -12.60
C PHE A 9 15.26 17.53 -13.84
N THR A 10 16.27 16.69 -13.66
CA THR A 10 16.94 15.99 -14.75
C THR A 10 16.25 14.64 -14.93
N PRO A 11 15.25 14.51 -15.82
CA PRO A 11 14.94 13.20 -16.37
C PRO A 11 16.00 12.92 -17.44
N SER A 12 17.04 12.17 -17.05
CA SER A 12 17.87 11.43 -17.99
C SER A 12 17.02 10.34 -18.65
N VAL A 13 16.15 10.74 -19.58
CA VAL A 13 15.54 9.82 -20.55
C VAL A 13 16.34 10.01 -21.83
N PRO A 14 17.10 9.00 -22.30
CA PRO A 14 17.88 9.15 -23.49
C PRO A 14 16.94 9.40 -24.68
N ARG A 15 17.25 10.52 -25.31
CA ARG A 15 16.80 10.99 -26.61
C ARG A 15 16.99 9.89 -27.66
N THR A 16 15.93 9.15 -27.99
CA THR A 16 15.84 8.48 -29.29
C THR A 16 14.71 9.09 -30.10
N GLN A 17 15.16 9.89 -31.04
CA GLN A 17 14.43 10.49 -32.13
C GLN A 17 14.29 9.45 -33.26
N ARG A 18 13.09 9.44 -33.88
CA ARG A 18 12.72 8.84 -35.18
C ARG A 18 12.89 7.32 -35.34
N CYS A 19 11.82 6.71 -35.84
CA CYS A 19 11.73 5.81 -37.02
C CYS A 19 10.44 5.00 -36.86
N GLY A 20 9.52 4.95 -37.83
CA GLY A 20 9.77 4.35 -39.13
C GLY A 20 9.77 2.82 -38.98
N ALA A 21 8.57 2.22 -39.01
CA ALA A 21 8.29 0.78 -39.13
C ALA A 21 8.76 -0.16 -38.00
N GLY A 22 7.80 -0.85 -37.36
CA GLY A 22 8.06 -2.11 -36.65
C GLY A 22 8.18 -2.06 -35.12
N LEU A 23 7.49 -1.14 -34.44
CA LEU A 23 7.37 -1.23 -32.98
C LEU A 23 6.73 -2.55 -32.58
N THR A 24 7.40 -3.29 -31.70
CA THR A 24 6.83 -4.50 -31.11
C THR A 24 5.61 -4.14 -30.27
N LEU A 25 4.71 -5.10 -30.05
CA LEU A 25 3.49 -4.87 -29.30
C LEU A 25 3.77 -4.29 -27.90
N GLY A 26 4.88 -4.70 -27.27
CA GLY A 26 5.29 -4.21 -25.95
C GLY A 26 5.75 -2.76 -25.94
N GLU A 27 6.52 -2.33 -26.94
CA GLU A 27 6.96 -0.93 -27.04
C GLU A 27 5.77 0.00 -27.34
N ALA A 28 4.82 -0.46 -28.15
CA ALA A 28 3.58 0.28 -28.42
C ALA A 28 2.73 0.44 -27.15
N VAL A 29 2.61 -0.60 -26.33
CA VAL A 29 1.92 -0.56 -25.03
C VAL A 29 2.66 0.37 -24.07
N PHE A 30 3.97 0.19 -23.90
CA PHE A 30 4.79 1.02 -23.02
C PHE A 30 4.68 2.51 -23.37
N ALA A 31 4.80 2.87 -24.65
CA ALA A 31 4.69 4.25 -25.09
C ALA A 31 3.31 4.88 -24.82
N ARG A 32 2.25 4.07 -24.79
CA ARG A 32 0.89 4.52 -24.46
C ARG A 32 0.66 4.60 -22.96
N VAL A 33 1.08 3.59 -22.20
CA VAL A 33 0.98 3.58 -20.73
C VAL A 33 1.82 4.72 -20.12
N SER A 34 3.01 5.01 -20.67
CA SER A 34 3.87 6.10 -20.21
C SER A 34 3.22 7.48 -20.26
N ARG A 35 2.26 7.69 -21.18
CA ARG A 35 1.48 8.93 -21.29
C ARG A 35 0.35 9.02 -20.26
N LEU A 36 -0.11 7.88 -19.75
CA LEU A 36 -1.17 7.79 -18.75
C LEU A 36 -0.58 7.85 -17.34
N ASP A 37 0.46 7.07 -17.08
CA ASP A 37 1.14 6.96 -15.79
C ASP A 37 2.66 6.85 -16.01
N SER A 38 3.40 7.91 -15.70
CA SER A 38 4.86 7.92 -15.84
C SER A 38 5.58 7.21 -14.68
N GLU A 39 4.99 7.20 -13.48
CA GLU A 39 5.61 6.60 -12.29
C GLU A 39 5.56 5.07 -12.32
N LEU A 40 4.44 4.50 -12.76
CA LEU A 40 4.21 3.06 -12.75
C LEU A 40 4.28 2.45 -14.15
N CYS A 41 4.73 3.19 -15.16
CA CYS A 41 4.72 2.73 -16.56
C CYS A 41 5.35 1.36 -16.74
N ALA A 42 6.57 1.14 -16.21
CA ALA A 42 7.28 -0.12 -16.32
C ALA A 42 6.52 -1.28 -15.67
N GLN A 43 5.95 -1.04 -14.49
CA GLN A 43 5.22 -2.05 -13.74
C GLN A 43 3.88 -2.40 -14.39
N LEU A 44 3.10 -1.39 -14.75
CA LEU A 44 1.79 -1.56 -15.37
C LEU A 44 1.94 -2.18 -16.76
N SER A 45 2.87 -1.71 -17.58
CA SER A 45 3.14 -2.33 -18.88
C SER A 45 3.61 -3.79 -18.73
N GLY A 46 4.41 -4.11 -17.70
CA GLY A 46 4.78 -5.49 -17.37
C GLY A 46 3.57 -6.35 -17.02
N MET A 47 2.69 -5.90 -16.13
CA MET A 47 1.45 -6.60 -15.77
C MET A 47 0.52 -6.77 -16.98
N LEU A 48 0.47 -5.79 -17.88
CA LEU A 48 -0.30 -5.88 -19.12
C LEU A 48 0.35 -6.83 -20.14
N LEU A 49 1.68 -6.91 -20.20
CA LEU A 49 2.46 -7.76 -21.11
C LEU A 49 2.35 -9.26 -20.78
N GLU A 50 1.98 -9.60 -19.55
CA GLU A 50 1.63 -10.96 -19.13
C GLU A 50 0.34 -11.47 -19.82
N MET A 51 -0.41 -10.58 -20.48
CA MET A 51 -1.64 -10.89 -21.20
C MET A 51 -1.37 -11.32 -22.65
N PRO A 52 -2.20 -12.22 -23.24
CA PRO A 52 -2.03 -12.62 -24.63
C PRO A 52 -1.99 -11.44 -25.62
N PRO A 53 -1.10 -11.50 -26.64
CA PRO A 53 -0.87 -10.39 -27.57
C PRO A 53 -2.10 -10.00 -28.38
N LEU A 54 -3.03 -10.92 -28.61
CA LEU A 54 -4.33 -10.63 -29.26
C LEU A 54 -5.19 -9.66 -28.44
N ARG A 55 -5.13 -9.78 -27.11
CA ARG A 55 -5.89 -8.93 -26.19
C ARG A 55 -5.24 -7.57 -26.05
N LEU A 56 -3.91 -7.52 -25.96
CA LEU A 56 -3.13 -6.28 -26.01
C LEU A 56 -3.34 -5.50 -27.30
N ALA A 57 -3.36 -6.17 -28.46
CA ALA A 57 -3.67 -5.53 -29.74
C ALA A 57 -5.06 -4.89 -29.73
N ARG A 58 -6.06 -5.55 -29.11
CA ARG A 58 -7.41 -4.99 -28.92
C ARG A 58 -7.43 -3.78 -27.97
N LEU A 59 -6.60 -3.78 -26.93
CA LEU A 59 -6.45 -2.63 -26.04
C LEU A 59 -5.78 -1.46 -26.75
N LEU A 60 -4.80 -1.72 -27.61
CA LEU A 60 -4.13 -0.68 -28.41
C LEU A 60 -5.04 -0.05 -29.47
N GLN A 61 -6.11 -0.73 -29.88
CA GLN A 61 -7.10 -0.17 -30.83
C GLN A 61 -8.00 0.89 -30.19
N ASP A 62 -8.18 0.87 -28.86
CA ASP A 62 -9.11 1.74 -28.14
C ASP A 62 -8.44 2.30 -26.89
N GLU A 63 -8.15 3.61 -26.93
CA GLU A 63 -7.48 4.31 -25.83
C GLU A 63 -8.29 4.30 -24.52
N GLY A 64 -9.62 4.26 -24.60
CA GLY A 64 -10.49 4.15 -23.43
C GLY A 64 -10.33 2.81 -22.73
N ARG A 65 -10.29 1.71 -23.51
CA ARG A 65 -10.03 0.37 -22.97
C ARG A 65 -8.63 0.24 -22.39
N LEU A 66 -7.64 0.82 -23.05
CA LEU A 66 -6.27 0.81 -22.53
C LEU A 66 -6.19 1.55 -21.19
N ARG A 67 -6.84 2.71 -21.07
CA ARG A 67 -6.90 3.47 -19.83
C ARG A 67 -7.59 2.70 -18.71
N GLU A 68 -8.69 2.00 -19.02
CA GLU A 68 -9.37 1.13 -18.05
C GLU A 68 -8.46 -0.01 -17.60
N ALA A 69 -7.78 -0.70 -18.53
CA ALA A 69 -6.85 -1.76 -18.20
C ALA A 69 -5.67 -1.27 -17.33
N VAL A 70 -5.14 -0.08 -17.62
CA VAL A 70 -4.10 0.57 -16.81
C VAL A 70 -4.64 0.92 -15.42
N ALA A 71 -5.86 1.43 -15.32
CA ALA A 71 -6.49 1.72 -14.03
C ALA A 71 -6.74 0.45 -13.20
N THR A 72 -7.16 -0.64 -13.83
CA THR A 72 -7.31 -1.96 -13.18
C THR A 72 -5.96 -2.49 -12.69
N ALA A 73 -4.94 -2.51 -13.57
CA ALA A 73 -3.60 -2.95 -13.21
C ALA A 73 -3.01 -2.08 -12.08
N ARG A 74 -3.26 -0.77 -12.11
CA ARG A 74 -2.86 0.17 -11.06
C ARG A 74 -3.57 -0.11 -9.74
N ALA A 75 -4.87 -0.39 -9.76
CA ALA A 75 -5.61 -0.76 -8.56
C ALA A 75 -5.10 -2.09 -7.97
N GLU A 76 -4.79 -3.08 -8.80
CA GLU A 76 -4.22 -4.35 -8.35
C GLU A 76 -2.82 -4.16 -7.77
N TYR A 77 -1.97 -3.39 -8.45
CA TYR A 77 -0.66 -3.02 -7.95
C TYR A 77 -0.75 -2.26 -6.62
N LEU A 78 -1.66 -1.29 -6.49
CA LEU A 78 -1.91 -0.57 -5.25
C LEU A 78 -2.48 -1.45 -4.13
N ARG A 79 -3.15 -2.56 -4.44
CA ARG A 79 -3.58 -3.53 -3.41
C ARG A 79 -2.40 -4.35 -2.91
N TYR A 80 -1.49 -4.72 -3.82
CA TYR A 80 -0.25 -5.40 -3.47
C TYR A 80 0.70 -4.48 -2.70
N THR A 81 0.95 -3.27 -3.21
CA THR A 81 1.85 -2.31 -2.58
C THR A 81 1.21 -1.53 -1.46
N GLY A 82 -0.10 -1.33 -1.45
CA GLY A 82 -0.83 -0.65 -0.38
C GLY A 82 -0.81 -1.43 0.93
N ALA A 83 -0.72 -2.76 0.88
CA ALA A 83 -0.39 -3.57 2.06
C ALA A 83 1.03 -3.27 2.59
N SER A 84 2.00 -3.01 1.72
CA SER A 84 3.37 -2.62 2.09
C SER A 84 3.53 -1.12 2.40
N GLN A 85 2.72 -0.25 1.79
CA GLN A 85 2.77 1.20 1.96
C GLN A 85 1.83 1.68 3.07
N ALA A 86 0.83 0.90 3.51
CA ALA A 86 0.13 1.18 4.77
C ALA A 86 1.11 1.15 5.97
N ALA A 87 2.10 0.25 5.93
CA ALA A 87 3.19 0.23 6.92
C ALA A 87 4.17 1.42 6.77
N ALA A 88 4.34 2.00 5.57
CA ALA A 88 5.27 3.12 5.34
C ALA A 88 4.61 4.52 5.43
N ALA A 89 3.33 4.64 5.09
CA ALA A 89 2.54 5.87 5.12
C ALA A 89 1.90 6.13 6.50
N ALA A 90 1.90 5.15 7.41
CA ALA A 90 1.56 5.37 8.82
C ALA A 90 2.52 6.36 9.53
N ALA A 91 3.67 6.68 8.93
CA ALA A 91 4.59 7.71 9.43
C ALA A 91 4.27 9.14 8.93
N ALA A 92 3.39 9.32 7.94
CA ALA A 92 3.06 10.61 7.34
C ALA A 92 1.55 10.82 7.38
N GLY A 93 1.08 11.33 8.52
CA GLY A 93 -0.33 11.36 8.88
C GLY A 93 -1.25 12.07 7.87
N THR A 94 -2.47 11.59 7.79
CA THR A 94 -3.69 12.40 7.80
C THR A 94 -4.86 11.49 8.18
N THR A 95 -5.59 11.96 9.18
CA THR A 95 -6.82 11.42 9.75
C THR A 95 -7.91 11.18 8.69
N ALA A 96 -8.48 9.98 8.69
CA ALA A 96 -9.85 9.73 8.27
C ALA A 96 -10.42 8.64 9.20
N PRO A 97 -11.68 8.75 9.68
CA PRO A 97 -12.27 7.76 10.56
C PRO A 97 -12.73 6.57 9.72
N VAL A 98 -11.77 5.79 9.22
CA VAL A 98 -12.05 4.39 8.91
C VAL A 98 -12.32 3.77 10.28
N PRO A 99 -13.47 3.10 10.50
CA PRO A 99 -13.69 2.40 11.75
C PRO A 99 -12.50 1.46 11.95
N ALA A 100 -11.70 1.72 12.98
CA ALA A 100 -10.49 0.97 13.25
C ALA A 100 -10.88 -0.50 13.26
N THR A 101 -10.41 -1.24 12.27
CA THR A 101 -10.74 -2.66 12.16
C THR A 101 -10.16 -3.39 13.37
N ARG A 102 -10.76 -4.52 13.75
CA ARG A 102 -10.21 -5.38 14.79
C ARG A 102 -8.71 -5.67 14.62
N GLU A 103 -8.24 -5.76 13.37
CA GLU A 103 -6.82 -5.91 13.04
C GLU A 103 -5.99 -4.67 13.39
N GLU A 104 -6.48 -3.45 13.17
CA GLU A 104 -5.79 -2.22 13.59
C GLU A 104 -5.77 -2.05 15.10
N LEU A 105 -6.86 -2.41 15.80
CA LEU A 105 -6.88 -2.42 17.26
C LEU A 105 -5.88 -3.45 17.81
N ALA A 106 -5.82 -4.64 17.20
CA ALA A 106 -4.85 -5.68 17.53
C ALA A 106 -3.40 -5.18 17.38
N ASP A 107 -3.09 -4.52 16.27
CA ASP A 107 -1.75 -4.03 15.96
C ASP A 107 -1.30 -2.96 16.96
N ARG A 108 -2.19 -2.01 17.28
CA ARG A 108 -1.92 -0.98 18.31
C ARG A 108 -1.72 -1.58 19.70
N LEU A 109 -2.52 -2.56 20.09
CA LEU A 109 -2.37 -3.27 21.36
C LEU A 109 -1.06 -4.07 21.39
N PHE A 110 -0.73 -4.76 20.30
CA PHE A 110 0.51 -5.51 20.18
C PHE A 110 1.71 -4.59 20.32
N ALA A 111 1.74 -3.46 19.62
CA ALA A 111 2.82 -2.49 19.73
C ALA A 111 3.01 -2.01 21.18
N ALA A 112 1.92 -1.62 21.86
CA ALA A 112 1.97 -1.17 23.25
C ALA A 112 2.49 -2.26 24.22
N LEU A 113 2.13 -3.51 23.99
CA LEU A 113 2.59 -4.65 24.80
C LEU A 113 4.01 -5.09 24.44
N HIS A 114 4.40 -4.97 23.18
CA HIS A 114 5.71 -5.35 22.67
C HIS A 114 6.82 -4.46 23.22
N GLU A 115 6.54 -3.18 23.46
CA GLU A 115 7.48 -2.26 24.12
C GLU A 115 7.84 -2.72 25.54
N GLN A 116 6.91 -3.36 26.27
CA GLN A 116 7.14 -3.80 27.65
C GLN A 116 7.52 -5.29 27.77
N HIS A 117 6.86 -6.14 27.00
CA HIS A 117 6.97 -7.60 27.07
C HIS A 117 7.08 -8.23 25.67
N PRO A 118 8.19 -8.01 24.95
CA PRO A 118 8.33 -8.45 23.56
C PRO A 118 8.19 -9.97 23.36
N GLN A 119 8.54 -10.77 24.38
CA GLN A 119 8.44 -12.23 24.35
C GLN A 119 7.01 -12.75 24.58
N LEU A 120 6.18 -12.00 25.31
CA LEU A 120 4.82 -12.40 25.70
C LEU A 120 3.74 -11.63 24.93
N ALA A 121 4.10 -10.54 24.24
CA ALA A 121 3.20 -9.67 23.51
C ALA A 121 2.25 -10.45 22.60
N GLY A 122 2.74 -11.39 21.80
CA GLY A 122 1.87 -12.17 20.91
C GLY A 122 0.79 -12.98 21.64
N ARG A 123 1.12 -13.58 22.79
CA ARG A 123 0.14 -14.34 23.59
C ARG A 123 -0.78 -13.42 24.39
N LEU A 124 -0.26 -12.33 24.93
CA LEU A 124 -1.04 -11.34 25.67
C LEU A 124 -2.05 -10.65 24.77
N THR A 125 -1.63 -10.18 23.58
CA THR A 125 -2.53 -9.62 22.57
C THR A 125 -3.56 -10.64 22.13
N GLY A 126 -3.18 -11.91 21.94
CA GLY A 126 -4.11 -12.99 21.64
C GLY A 126 -5.19 -13.17 22.70
N MET A 127 -4.82 -13.18 23.99
CA MET A 127 -5.77 -13.26 25.11
C MET A 127 -6.67 -12.02 25.21
N LEU A 128 -6.12 -10.83 24.96
CA LEU A 128 -6.86 -9.58 25.02
C LEU A 128 -7.84 -9.46 23.84
N LEU A 129 -7.48 -9.98 22.66
CA LEU A 129 -8.31 -10.01 21.46
C LEU A 129 -9.55 -10.89 21.57
N GLU A 130 -9.67 -11.70 22.62
CA GLU A 130 -10.91 -12.42 22.93
C GLU A 130 -12.05 -11.48 23.35
N LEU A 131 -11.73 -10.22 23.68
CA LEU A 131 -12.70 -9.17 24.01
C LEU A 131 -13.32 -8.55 22.75
N PRO A 132 -14.56 -8.05 22.85
CA PRO A 132 -15.23 -7.34 21.75
C PRO A 132 -14.56 -5.99 21.47
N GLU A 133 -14.68 -5.51 20.23
CA GLU A 133 -14.09 -4.26 19.73
C GLU A 133 -14.30 -3.01 20.61
N PRO A 134 -15.50 -2.74 21.20
CA PRO A 134 -15.66 -1.58 22.09
C PRO A 134 -14.78 -1.67 23.36
N GLU A 135 -14.58 -2.87 23.91
CA GLU A 135 -13.73 -3.04 25.10
C GLU A 135 -12.24 -2.91 24.75
N LEU A 136 -11.83 -3.38 23.57
CA LEU A 136 -10.46 -3.15 23.08
C LEU A 136 -10.17 -1.66 22.86
N THR A 137 -11.16 -0.92 22.36
CA THR A 137 -11.04 0.53 22.15
C THR A 137 -10.92 1.26 23.49
N GLU A 138 -11.76 0.92 24.48
CA GLU A 138 -11.62 1.46 25.84
C GLU A 138 -10.27 1.11 26.47
N LEU A 139 -9.73 -0.09 26.22
CA LEU A 139 -8.40 -0.47 26.71
C LEU A 139 -7.29 0.37 26.09
N LEU A 140 -7.41 0.75 24.81
CA LEU A 140 -6.43 1.63 24.17
C LEU A 140 -6.57 3.09 24.60
N ASP A 141 -7.75 3.52 25.01
CA ASP A 141 -8.00 4.86 25.56
C ASP A 141 -7.49 4.99 27.01
N ASP A 142 -7.68 3.92 27.81
CA ASP A 142 -7.34 3.90 29.22
C ASP A 142 -6.14 2.97 29.54
N ARG A 143 -4.98 3.61 29.71
CA ARG A 143 -3.69 2.94 29.93
C ARG A 143 -3.63 2.16 31.25
N GLU A 144 -4.42 2.57 32.25
CA GLU A 144 -4.50 1.86 33.53
C GLU A 144 -5.29 0.56 33.37
N ARG A 145 -6.43 0.60 32.65
CA ARG A 145 -7.19 -0.62 32.30
C ARG A 145 -6.39 -1.59 31.45
N LEU A 146 -5.63 -1.11 30.47
CA LEU A 146 -4.76 -1.95 29.63
C LEU A 146 -3.74 -2.71 30.50
N THR A 147 -3.09 -2.01 31.43
CA THR A 147 -2.11 -2.60 32.34
C THR A 147 -2.76 -3.67 33.21
N LEU A 148 -3.92 -3.38 33.79
CA LEU A 148 -4.64 -4.31 34.66
C LEU A 148 -5.07 -5.60 33.93
N ARG A 149 -5.60 -5.48 32.70
CA ARG A 149 -5.94 -6.65 31.87
C ARG A 149 -4.69 -7.42 31.43
N THR A 150 -3.59 -6.72 31.17
CA THR A 150 -2.29 -7.34 30.83
C THR A 150 -1.77 -8.18 31.99
N GLU A 151 -1.82 -7.66 33.22
CA GLU A 151 -1.43 -8.42 34.41
C GLU A 151 -2.31 -9.65 34.64
N GLN A 152 -3.61 -9.54 34.40
CA GLN A 152 -4.53 -10.68 34.45
C GLN A 152 -4.16 -11.75 33.41
N ALA A 153 -3.84 -11.33 32.18
CA ALA A 153 -3.39 -12.22 31.12
C ALA A 153 -2.03 -12.87 31.44
N LEU A 154 -1.08 -12.11 31.99
CA LEU A 154 0.20 -12.63 32.47
C LEU A 154 0.01 -13.73 33.52
N ARG A 155 -0.89 -13.54 34.48
CA ARG A 155 -1.21 -14.55 35.51
C ARG A 155 -1.88 -15.80 34.93
N ALA A 156 -2.65 -15.66 33.85
CA ALA A 156 -3.26 -16.80 33.18
C ALA A 156 -2.24 -17.60 32.36
N LEU A 157 -1.27 -16.92 31.72
CA LEU A 157 -0.22 -17.53 30.91
C LEU A 157 0.94 -18.11 31.73
N GLY A 158 1.18 -17.60 32.94
CA GLY A 158 2.26 -18.02 33.84
C GLY A 158 1.99 -19.33 34.59
N ARG A 159 1.19 -20.24 34.04
CA ARG A 159 0.90 -21.58 34.60
C ARG A 159 1.41 -22.70 33.72
#